data_AF-A0A2G8L653-F1
#
_entry.id   AF-A0A2G8L653-F1
#
_cell.length_a   1.000
_cell.length_b   1.000
_cell.length_c   1.000
_cell.angle_alpha   90.00
_cell.angle_beta   90.00
_cell.angle_gamma   90.00
#
_symmetry.space_group_name_H-M   'P 1'
#
loop_
_entity.id
_entity.type
_entity.pdbx_description
1 polymer ?
#
loop_
_entity_poly.entity_id
_entity_poly.type
_entity_poly.pdbx_seq_one_letter_code
_entity_poly.pdbx_strand_id
1 'polypeptide(L)'
;MNRSSNVKDGLLSEGQLGSKPISVHRLGTGNITERLYKPSNVVFKEGNSSMALKAAEEKSSKIKTLINQTTDFKKNDFFTSLVNGDPFTLQLLIKSQDTATVAYGDLICALNYSLTDTWQKGDWYAFGAFSGLHVENGQYFVQACVLLRCASAQRSKCGAETSEAYTHFKEFSLDMKGYSKDTFLTPEILSEGDNLPKKGLAWDTNRSFDKLWSNAGSLKDPLLMAGIYGRLYEKD
;
A
#
# COMPACT_ATOMS: atom_id res chain seq x y z
N MET A 1 -26.55 -33.60 46.76
CA MET A 1 -25.78 -34.57 47.57
C MET A 1 -24.34 -34.59 47.05
N ASN A 2 -23.43 -34.15 47.94
CA ASN A 2 -21.96 -34.23 47.97
C ASN A 2 -21.18 -34.93 46.84
N ARG A 3 -20.15 -34.24 46.31
CA ARG A 3 -18.81 -34.25 46.94
C ARG A 3 -17.96 -33.06 46.50
N SER A 4 -17.26 -32.54 47.50
CA SER A 4 -16.31 -31.43 47.50
C SER A 4 -14.88 -31.96 47.33
N SER A 5 -13.98 -31.16 46.77
CA SER A 5 -12.58 -31.17 47.19
C SER A 5 -11.98 -29.78 47.02
N ASN A 6 -11.65 -29.20 48.18
CA ASN A 6 -10.89 -27.99 48.43
C ASN A 6 -9.48 -28.03 47.81
N VAL A 7 -8.97 -26.86 47.42
CA VAL A 7 -7.54 -26.52 47.56
C VAL A 7 -7.47 -25.16 48.23
N LYS A 8 -6.82 -25.10 49.40
CA LYS A 8 -6.47 -23.89 50.15
C LYS A 8 -4.97 -23.63 50.01
N ASP A 9 -4.66 -22.36 49.79
CA ASP A 9 -3.58 -21.51 50.32
C ASP A 9 -2.25 -22.12 50.78
N GLY A 10 -1.16 -21.54 50.27
CA GLY A 10 0.19 -21.62 50.80
C GLY A 10 1.05 -20.47 50.28
N LEU A 11 1.18 -19.43 51.11
CA LEU A 11 2.04 -18.24 50.99
C LEU A 11 3.54 -18.60 51.08
N LEU A 12 4.39 -17.57 50.83
CA LEU A 12 5.86 -17.40 51.01
C LEU A 12 6.60 -17.32 49.66
N SER A 13 7.51 -16.37 49.39
CA SER A 13 7.94 -15.12 50.04
C SER A 13 8.81 -14.35 49.03
N GLU A 14 9.04 -13.08 49.35
CA GLU A 14 9.73 -12.04 48.60
C GLU A 14 11.13 -12.39 48.06
N GLY A 15 11.45 -11.80 46.91
CA GLY A 15 12.78 -11.77 46.31
C GLY A 15 13.01 -10.45 45.57
N GLN A 16 13.09 -9.36 46.32
CA GLN A 16 13.61 -8.07 45.86
C GLN A 16 15.15 -8.14 45.74
N LEU A 17 15.68 -7.93 44.54
CA LEU A 17 16.98 -7.28 44.31
C LEU A 17 16.75 -6.39 43.07
N GLY A 18 16.80 -5.07 43.12
CA GLY A 18 17.69 -4.23 43.92
C GLY A 18 18.41 -3.32 42.92
N SER A 19 17.66 -2.38 42.36
CA SER A 19 18.19 -1.27 41.57
C SER A 19 19.17 -0.46 42.42
N LYS A 20 20.47 -0.53 42.10
CA LYS A 20 21.47 0.33 42.74
C LYS A 20 21.54 1.70 42.03
N PRO A 21 21.47 2.80 42.77
CA PRO A 21 21.56 4.15 42.22
C PRO A 21 22.99 4.50 41.81
N ILE A 22 23.10 5.26 40.72
CA ILE A 22 24.32 5.91 40.26
C ILE A 22 24.70 6.97 41.29
N SER A 23 25.80 6.75 42.01
CA SER A 23 26.36 7.72 42.94
C SER A 23 27.03 8.85 42.16
N VAL A 24 26.49 10.05 42.28
CA VAL A 24 27.08 11.30 41.77
C VAL A 24 28.14 11.74 42.76
N HIS A 25 29.41 11.46 42.47
CA HIS A 25 30.53 12.06 43.21
C HIS A 25 30.81 13.47 42.70
N ARG A 26 30.54 14.44 43.57
CA ARG A 26 30.99 15.82 43.47
C ARG A 26 32.38 15.92 44.11
N LEU A 27 33.41 16.14 43.29
CA LEU A 27 34.73 16.67 43.65
C LEU A 27 34.95 17.79 42.63
N GLY A 28 35.05 19.07 43.02
CA GLY A 28 36.13 19.61 43.82
C GLY A 28 36.94 20.52 42.89
N THR A 29 36.86 21.82 43.11
CA THR A 29 37.52 22.90 42.36
C THR A 29 39.04 22.70 42.27
N GLY A 30 39.63 22.83 41.07
CA GLY A 30 41.09 22.80 40.90
C GLY A 30 41.53 23.18 39.48
N ASN A 31 42.49 24.11 39.41
CA ASN A 31 42.93 24.85 38.23
C ASN A 31 43.56 24.01 37.10
N ILE A 32 43.27 24.51 35.90
CA ILE A 32 43.91 24.37 34.60
C ILE A 32 45.45 24.29 34.69
N THR A 33 46.04 23.23 34.14
CA THR A 33 47.37 23.27 33.50
C THR A 33 47.38 22.30 32.31
N GLU A 34 47.66 22.83 31.13
CA GLU A 34 47.79 22.10 29.87
C GLU A 34 48.91 21.06 29.95
N ARG A 35 48.60 19.80 29.62
CA ARG A 35 49.60 18.85 29.09
C ARG A 35 49.29 18.58 27.63
N LEU A 36 50.13 19.14 26.77
CA LEU A 36 50.21 18.90 25.34
C LEU A 36 50.31 17.40 25.04
N TYR A 37 49.25 16.84 24.47
CA TYR A 37 49.27 15.54 23.80
C TYR A 37 49.81 15.76 22.39
N LYS A 38 51.02 15.29 22.10
CA LYS A 38 51.57 15.26 20.73
C LYS A 38 50.76 14.26 19.89
N PRO A 39 50.15 14.65 18.76
CA PRO A 39 49.58 13.68 17.85
C PRO A 39 50.70 12.95 17.10
N SER A 40 50.61 11.62 17.08
CA SER A 40 51.34 10.76 16.16
C SER A 40 51.01 11.16 14.73
N ASN A 41 52.04 11.29 13.89
CA ASN A 41 51.92 11.66 12.48
C ASN A 41 51.02 10.66 11.72
N VAL A 42 49.74 11.00 11.55
CA VAL A 42 48.91 10.40 10.52
C VAL A 42 49.22 11.14 9.22
N VAL A 43 50.01 10.49 8.36
CA VAL A 43 50.24 10.95 6.99
C VAL A 43 48.93 10.75 6.23
N PHE A 44 48.17 11.83 6.06
CA PHE A 44 47.10 11.86 5.07
C PHE A 44 47.75 11.83 3.69
N LYS A 45 47.56 10.72 2.95
CA LYS A 45 47.78 10.76 1.51
C LYS A 45 46.74 11.72 0.94
N GLU A 46 47.18 12.81 0.31
CA GLU A 46 46.34 13.69 -0.50
C GLU A 46 45.82 12.92 -1.72
N GLY A 47 44.78 12.13 -1.48
CA GLY A 47 44.00 11.43 -2.50
C GLY A 47 42.79 12.27 -2.84
N ASN A 48 42.87 12.99 -3.97
CA ASN A 48 41.81 13.63 -4.74
C ASN A 48 40.44 13.80 -4.03
N SER A 49 40.40 14.66 -3.00
CA SER A 49 39.20 15.00 -2.21
C SER A 49 38.04 15.49 -3.09
N SER A 50 38.37 16.10 -4.23
CA SER A 50 37.44 16.50 -5.30
C SER A 50 36.58 15.34 -5.82
N MET A 51 37.15 14.14 -5.96
CA MET A 51 36.43 13.00 -6.54
C MET A 51 35.45 12.38 -5.54
N ALA A 52 35.84 12.34 -4.26
CA ALA A 52 34.96 11.91 -3.18
C ALA A 52 33.80 12.89 -2.94
N LEU A 53 34.06 14.20 -3.05
CA LEU A 53 33.03 15.24 -2.94
C LEU A 53 32.00 15.10 -4.08
N LYS A 54 32.46 14.95 -5.33
CA LYS A 54 31.60 14.73 -6.50
C LYS A 54 30.74 13.48 -6.37
N ALA A 55 31.31 12.38 -5.88
CA ALA A 55 30.56 11.14 -5.66
C ALA A 55 29.50 11.27 -4.56
N ALA A 56 29.77 12.05 -3.51
CA ALA A 56 28.80 12.34 -2.45
C ALA A 56 27.67 13.28 -2.95
N GLU A 57 28.01 14.28 -3.76
CA GLU A 57 27.05 15.19 -4.41
C GLU A 57 26.15 14.44 -5.40
N GLU A 58 26.71 13.50 -6.18
CA GLU A 58 25.94 12.65 -7.12
C GLU A 58 25.03 11.66 -6.39
N LYS A 59 25.48 11.08 -5.26
CA LYS A 59 24.61 10.26 -4.41
C LYS A 59 23.51 11.11 -3.78
N SER A 60 23.82 12.31 -3.31
CA SER A 60 22.83 13.25 -2.75
C SER A 60 21.81 13.70 -3.80
N SER A 61 22.24 13.96 -5.03
CA SER A 61 21.33 14.33 -6.12
C SER A 61 20.42 13.16 -6.49
N LYS A 62 20.94 11.93 -6.61
CA LYS A 62 20.14 10.72 -6.86
C LYS A 62 19.13 10.47 -5.73
N ILE A 63 19.53 10.66 -4.47
CA ILE A 63 18.62 10.54 -3.31
C ILE A 63 17.56 11.64 -3.35
N LYS A 64 17.91 12.89 -3.66
CA LYS A 64 16.94 14.00 -3.81
C LYS A 64 15.97 13.75 -4.97
N THR A 65 16.44 13.18 -6.08
CA THR A 65 15.60 12.77 -7.20
C THR A 65 14.66 11.63 -6.80
N LEU A 66 15.15 10.62 -6.08
CA LEU A 66 14.31 9.53 -5.54
C LEU A 66 13.27 10.08 -4.57
N ILE A 67 13.67 10.96 -3.65
CA ILE A 67 12.77 11.58 -2.67
C ILE A 67 11.73 12.41 -3.40
N ASN A 68 12.11 13.27 -4.35
CA ASN A 68 11.15 14.05 -5.14
C ASN A 68 10.20 13.17 -5.97
N GLN A 69 10.67 12.04 -6.51
CA GLN A 69 9.83 11.02 -7.14
C GLN A 69 8.86 10.35 -6.16
N THR A 70 9.20 10.32 -4.87
CA THR A 70 8.38 9.72 -3.80
C THR A 70 7.52 10.76 -3.06
N THR A 71 7.82 12.06 -3.16
CA THR A 71 7.16 13.11 -2.37
C THR A 71 6.27 14.06 -3.17
N ASP A 72 6.23 13.99 -4.50
CA ASP A 72 5.28 14.77 -5.31
C ASP A 72 4.08 13.94 -5.75
N PHE A 73 3.45 13.23 -4.80
CA PHE A 73 2.10 12.70 -5.00
C PHE A 73 1.12 13.87 -4.93
N LYS A 74 0.97 14.60 -6.04
CA LYS A 74 -0.14 15.54 -6.17
C LYS A 74 -1.44 14.77 -6.02
N LYS A 75 -2.32 15.28 -5.17
CA LYS A 75 -3.73 14.83 -5.10
C LYS A 75 -4.28 14.93 -6.54
N ASN A 76 -4.65 13.79 -7.12
CA ASN A 76 -5.12 13.62 -8.51
C ASN A 76 -4.05 13.49 -9.61
N ASP A 77 -2.86 12.97 -9.31
CA ASP A 77 -1.91 12.55 -10.34
C ASP A 77 -2.37 11.23 -10.99
N PHE A 78 -3.03 11.33 -12.13
CA PHE A 78 -3.41 10.18 -12.96
C PHE A 78 -2.23 9.73 -13.83
N PHE A 79 -2.11 8.43 -14.06
CA PHE A 79 -1.09 7.85 -14.92
C PHE A 79 -1.66 6.69 -15.73
N THR A 80 -1.03 6.40 -16.87
CA THR A 80 -1.37 5.24 -17.68
C THR A 80 -0.51 4.05 -17.30
N SER A 81 -1.13 2.88 -17.17
CA SER A 81 -0.42 1.60 -17.04
C SER A 81 -1.23 0.50 -17.72
N LEU A 82 -0.56 -0.59 -18.09
CA LEU A 82 -1.20 -1.71 -18.77
C LEU A 82 -1.84 -2.66 -17.76
N VAL A 83 -3.12 -2.96 -17.96
CA VAL A 83 -3.84 -4.02 -17.26
C VAL A 83 -4.31 -4.99 -18.32
N ASN A 84 -3.76 -6.21 -18.33
CA ASN A 84 -3.99 -7.19 -19.41
C ASN A 84 -3.82 -6.58 -20.82
N GLY A 85 -2.71 -5.85 -21.05
CA GLY A 85 -2.42 -5.21 -22.33
C GLY A 85 -3.17 -3.90 -22.61
N ASP A 86 -4.22 -3.58 -21.86
CA ASP A 86 -5.05 -2.39 -22.10
C ASP A 86 -4.52 -1.15 -21.34
N PRO A 87 -4.47 0.04 -21.97
CA PRO A 87 -3.94 1.26 -21.35
C PRO A 87 -4.98 1.92 -20.43
N PHE A 88 -5.06 1.45 -19.19
CA PHE A 88 -5.94 2.02 -18.17
C PHE A 88 -5.44 3.40 -17.71
N THR A 89 -6.37 4.32 -17.46
CA THR A 89 -6.10 5.51 -16.65
C THR A 89 -6.22 5.13 -15.18
N LEU A 90 -5.15 5.28 -14.41
CA LEU A 90 -5.04 4.88 -13.01
C LEU A 90 -4.72 6.07 -12.09
N GLN A 91 -5.15 5.96 -10.84
CA GLN A 91 -4.81 6.85 -9.72
C GLN A 91 -4.31 6.00 -8.55
N LEU A 92 -3.17 6.36 -7.96
CA LEU A 92 -2.67 5.69 -6.76
C LEU A 92 -3.52 6.06 -5.53
N LEU A 93 -3.78 5.07 -4.68
CA LEU A 93 -4.38 5.29 -3.37
C LEU A 93 -3.27 5.60 -2.35
N ILE A 94 -3.27 6.83 -1.83
CA ILE A 94 -2.19 7.34 -0.96
C ILE A 94 -2.63 7.58 0.50
N LYS A 95 -3.90 7.33 0.82
CA LYS A 95 -4.47 7.54 2.16
C LYS A 95 -5.08 6.24 2.66
N SER A 96 -5.13 6.02 3.97
CA SER A 96 -5.77 4.81 4.53
C SER A 96 -7.29 4.83 4.42
N GLN A 97 -7.89 5.99 4.14
CA GLN A 97 -9.31 6.17 3.88
C GLN A 97 -9.49 7.42 3.01
N ASP A 98 -10.19 7.27 1.88
CA ASP A 98 -10.51 8.38 0.97
C ASP A 98 -11.60 7.97 -0.02
N THR A 99 -11.96 8.92 -0.87
CA THR A 99 -12.66 8.64 -2.12
C THR A 99 -11.75 8.88 -3.32
N ALA A 100 -11.96 8.11 -4.40
CA ALA A 100 -11.28 8.29 -5.67
C ALA A 100 -12.30 8.30 -6.81
N THR A 101 -12.04 9.07 -7.86
CA THR A 101 -12.89 9.12 -9.05
C THR A 101 -12.00 9.23 -10.27
N VAL A 102 -12.16 8.28 -11.19
CA VAL A 102 -11.40 8.20 -12.43
C VAL A 102 -12.40 8.13 -13.57
N ALA A 103 -12.20 8.95 -14.60
CA ALA A 103 -13.04 8.97 -15.79
C ALA A 103 -12.25 8.56 -17.03
N TYR A 104 -12.91 7.89 -17.96
CA TYR A 104 -12.40 7.59 -19.30
C TYR A 104 -13.51 7.89 -20.32
N GLY A 105 -13.46 9.05 -20.95
CA GLY A 105 -14.58 9.55 -21.74
C GLY A 105 -15.84 9.73 -20.87
N ASP A 106 -16.95 9.12 -21.29
CA ASP A 106 -18.21 9.14 -20.53
C ASP A 106 -18.23 8.15 -19.36
N LEU A 107 -17.33 7.16 -19.34
CA LEU A 107 -17.23 6.18 -18.26
C LEU A 107 -16.67 6.84 -17.01
N ILE A 108 -17.40 6.76 -15.90
CA ILE A 108 -17.01 7.29 -14.59
C ILE A 108 -16.97 6.15 -13.58
N CYS A 109 -15.80 5.95 -12.98
CA CYS A 109 -15.55 5.00 -11.92
C CYS A 109 -15.37 5.77 -10.61
N ALA A 110 -16.12 5.40 -9.57
CA ALA A 110 -16.01 5.99 -8.24
C ALA A 110 -15.69 4.91 -7.20
N LEU A 111 -14.77 5.22 -6.29
CA LEU A 111 -14.36 4.35 -5.19
C LEU A 111 -14.50 5.12 -3.88
N ASN A 112 -15.03 4.44 -2.86
CA ASN A 112 -14.87 4.80 -1.46
C ASN A 112 -14.18 3.63 -0.76
N TYR A 113 -13.19 3.90 0.10
CA TYR A 113 -12.43 2.83 0.75
C TYR A 113 -11.90 3.23 2.11
N SER A 114 -11.70 2.22 2.96
CA SER A 114 -11.03 2.30 4.26
C SER A 114 -10.23 1.02 4.49
N LEU A 115 -8.98 1.15 4.93
CA LEU A 115 -8.11 0.03 5.29
C LEU A 115 -8.29 -0.37 6.77
N THR A 116 -7.93 -1.60 7.15
CA THR A 116 -8.00 -2.02 8.56
C THR A 116 -6.89 -1.39 9.41
N ASP A 117 -5.68 -1.26 8.84
CA ASP A 117 -4.48 -0.73 9.48
C ASP A 117 -3.74 0.25 8.55
N THR A 118 -2.63 0.81 9.01
CA THR A 118 -1.75 1.63 8.17
C THR A 118 -1.21 0.83 6.98
N TRP A 119 -1.08 1.50 5.83
CA TRP A 119 -0.50 0.94 4.60
C TRP A 119 0.72 0.07 4.86
N GLN A 120 0.70 -1.15 4.32
CA GLN A 120 1.90 -1.99 4.31
C GLN A 120 2.91 -1.37 3.34
N LYS A 121 4.13 -1.13 3.82
CA LYS A 121 5.17 -0.48 3.01
C LYS A 121 5.47 -1.32 1.78
N GLY A 122 5.31 -0.74 0.59
CA GLY A 122 5.57 -1.41 -0.68
C GLY A 122 4.32 -2.03 -1.33
N ASP A 123 3.18 -2.04 -0.63
CA ASP A 123 1.92 -2.59 -1.11
C ASP A 123 1.03 -1.50 -1.71
N TRP A 124 1.32 -1.13 -2.95
CA TRP A 124 0.61 -0.03 -3.62
C TRP A 124 -0.69 -0.52 -4.23
N TYR A 125 -1.74 0.30 -4.12
CA TYR A 125 -3.00 0.09 -4.82
C TYR A 125 -3.28 1.24 -5.78
N ALA A 126 -3.87 0.90 -6.91
CA ALA A 126 -4.36 1.84 -7.88
C ALA A 126 -5.84 1.60 -8.18
N PHE A 127 -6.55 2.68 -8.44
CA PHE A 127 -7.93 2.66 -8.91
C PHE A 127 -7.99 3.24 -10.32
N GLY A 128 -8.82 2.71 -11.20
CA GLY A 128 -8.77 3.10 -12.60
C GLY A 128 -9.98 2.78 -13.44
N ALA A 129 -9.94 3.33 -14.65
CA ALA A 129 -10.98 3.21 -15.66
C ALA A 129 -10.37 2.92 -17.05
N PHE A 130 -11.08 2.13 -17.84
CA PHE A 130 -10.79 1.89 -19.25
C PHE A 130 -12.09 1.73 -20.04
N SER A 131 -12.14 2.26 -21.27
CA SER A 131 -13.25 2.04 -22.19
C SER A 131 -12.72 2.00 -23.62
N GLY A 132 -12.45 0.82 -24.14
CA GLY A 132 -11.80 0.66 -25.44
C GLY A 132 -11.79 -0.78 -25.95
N LEU A 133 -11.21 -0.94 -27.14
CA LEU A 133 -11.05 -2.23 -27.81
C LEU A 133 -9.80 -2.92 -27.29
N HIS A 134 -9.98 -4.07 -26.63
CA HIS A 134 -8.91 -5.00 -26.31
C HIS A 134 -8.51 -5.75 -27.58
N VAL A 135 -7.21 -5.97 -27.79
CA VAL A 135 -6.67 -6.57 -29.03
C VAL A 135 -5.66 -7.70 -28.78
N GLU A 136 -5.34 -8.00 -27.52
CA GLU A 136 -4.38 -9.06 -27.17
C GLU A 136 -5.10 -10.41 -27.09
N ASN A 137 -4.62 -11.45 -27.77
CA ASN A 137 -5.25 -12.78 -27.76
C ASN A 137 -6.75 -12.82 -28.17
N GLY A 138 -7.25 -11.76 -28.81
CA GLY A 138 -8.64 -11.61 -29.24
C GLY A 138 -9.00 -10.14 -29.41
N GLN A 139 -10.07 -9.86 -30.16
CA GLN A 139 -10.57 -8.49 -30.32
C GLN A 139 -11.93 -8.37 -29.66
N TYR A 140 -12.05 -7.46 -28.69
CA TYR A 140 -13.32 -7.23 -28.01
C TYR A 140 -13.38 -5.92 -27.23
N PHE A 141 -14.55 -5.28 -27.17
CA PHE A 141 -14.73 -4.00 -26.49
C PHE A 141 -14.98 -4.19 -24.99
N VAL A 142 -14.21 -3.47 -24.18
CA VAL A 142 -14.23 -3.52 -22.72
C VAL A 142 -14.54 -2.14 -22.15
N GLN A 143 -15.44 -2.07 -21.17
CA GLN A 143 -15.59 -0.94 -20.25
C GLN A 143 -15.33 -1.44 -18.84
N ALA A 144 -14.35 -0.90 -18.12
CA ALA A 144 -13.94 -1.44 -16.85
C ALA A 144 -13.63 -0.36 -15.81
N CYS A 145 -14.00 -0.65 -14.56
CA CYS A 145 -13.57 0.05 -13.36
C CYS A 145 -12.83 -0.94 -12.46
N VAL A 146 -11.57 -0.64 -12.08
CA VAL A 146 -10.72 -1.60 -11.36
C VAL A 146 -10.04 -0.95 -10.16
N LEU A 147 -10.07 -1.64 -9.01
CA LEU A 147 -9.20 -1.45 -7.86
C LEU A 147 -8.23 -2.64 -7.85
N LEU A 148 -6.93 -2.38 -7.96
CA LEU A 148 -5.93 -3.43 -8.04
C LEU A 148 -4.72 -3.14 -7.17
N ARG A 149 -4.09 -4.20 -6.67
CA ARG A 149 -2.73 -4.15 -6.14
C ARG A 149 -1.74 -4.04 -7.31
N CYS A 150 -0.74 -3.19 -7.14
CA CYS A 150 0.42 -3.12 -8.03
C CYS A 150 1.43 -4.21 -7.64
N ALA A 151 2.05 -4.86 -8.63
CA ALA A 151 3.02 -5.94 -8.37
C ALA A 151 4.27 -5.48 -7.60
N SER A 152 4.56 -4.17 -7.60
CA SER A 152 5.51 -3.54 -6.69
C SER A 152 5.18 -2.05 -6.56
N ALA A 153 5.93 -1.34 -5.70
CA ALA A 153 5.83 0.11 -5.49
C ALA A 153 6.34 0.95 -6.68
N GLN A 154 5.76 0.75 -7.86
CA GLN A 154 6.07 1.43 -9.10
C GLN A 154 4.79 1.58 -9.94
N ARG A 155 4.53 2.77 -10.50
CA ARG A 155 3.34 3.05 -11.31
C ARG A 155 3.18 2.08 -12.49
N SER A 156 4.27 1.77 -13.20
CA SER A 156 4.29 0.82 -14.33
C SER A 156 4.04 -0.64 -13.94
N LYS A 157 3.95 -0.95 -12.64
CA LYS A 157 3.67 -2.28 -12.11
C LYS A 157 2.22 -2.42 -11.62
N CYS A 158 1.43 -1.35 -11.69
CA CYS A 158 -0.01 -1.41 -11.49
C CYS A 158 -0.65 -2.02 -12.74
N GLY A 159 -1.27 -3.20 -12.60
CA GLY A 159 -1.80 -3.99 -13.72
C GLY A 159 -0.91 -5.13 -14.19
N ALA A 160 0.32 -5.23 -13.67
CA ALA A 160 1.16 -6.42 -13.84
C ALA A 160 0.67 -7.56 -12.92
N GLU A 161 0.86 -8.80 -13.36
CA GLU A 161 0.47 -10.00 -12.61
C GLU A 161 1.12 -10.07 -11.21
N THR A 162 0.31 -10.45 -10.22
CA THR A 162 0.74 -10.72 -8.84
C THR A 162 -0.30 -11.59 -8.15
N SER A 163 0.12 -12.58 -7.37
CA SER A 163 -0.75 -13.42 -6.54
C SER A 163 -0.65 -13.09 -5.05
N GLU A 164 0.25 -12.18 -4.67
CA GLU A 164 0.49 -11.77 -3.29
C GLU A 164 -0.17 -10.42 -3.00
N ALA A 165 -0.81 -10.28 -1.85
CA ALA A 165 -1.40 -9.05 -1.32
C ALA A 165 -1.20 -8.96 0.20
N TYR A 166 -1.00 -7.78 0.79
CA TYR A 166 -0.77 -7.68 2.25
C TYR A 166 -1.73 -6.69 2.93
N THR A 167 -2.34 -5.80 2.17
CA THR A 167 -3.24 -4.75 2.64
C THR A 167 -4.65 -5.28 2.79
N HIS A 168 -5.17 -5.11 3.99
CA HIS A 168 -6.52 -5.49 4.35
C HIS A 168 -7.45 -4.27 4.24
N PHE A 169 -8.55 -4.44 3.51
CA PHE A 169 -9.59 -3.44 3.42
C PHE A 169 -10.62 -3.69 4.52
N LYS A 170 -10.88 -2.66 5.34
CA LYS A 170 -12.00 -2.68 6.28
C LYS A 170 -13.31 -2.67 5.50
N GLU A 171 -13.42 -1.76 4.54
CA GLU A 171 -14.53 -1.69 3.61
C GLU A 171 -14.15 -0.92 2.34
N PHE A 172 -14.82 -1.23 1.23
CA PHE A 172 -14.82 -0.44 0.03
C PHE A 172 -16.15 -0.57 -0.73
N SER A 173 -16.44 0.42 -1.56
CA SER A 173 -17.51 0.38 -2.55
C SER A 173 -17.04 0.98 -3.86
N LEU A 174 -17.35 0.31 -4.96
CA LEU A 174 -17.04 0.73 -6.32
C LEU A 174 -18.35 0.91 -7.10
N ASP A 175 -18.50 2.06 -7.74
CA ASP A 175 -19.63 2.41 -8.59
C ASP A 175 -19.13 2.72 -10.02
N MET A 176 -19.82 2.21 -11.03
CA MET A 176 -19.58 2.44 -12.46
C MET A 176 -20.77 3.19 -13.06
N LYS A 177 -20.51 4.27 -13.80
CA LYS A 177 -21.55 5.10 -14.45
C LYS A 177 -21.11 5.50 -15.85
N GLY A 178 -22.06 5.87 -16.70
CA GLY A 178 -21.76 6.31 -18.07
C GLY A 178 -21.29 5.20 -19.01
N TYR A 179 -21.56 3.94 -18.65
CA TYR A 179 -21.42 2.79 -19.53
C TYR A 179 -22.59 2.73 -20.53
N SER A 180 -22.39 2.04 -21.66
CA SER A 180 -23.48 1.85 -22.64
C SER A 180 -24.60 1.01 -22.04
N LYS A 181 -25.85 1.31 -22.38
CA LYS A 181 -27.02 0.54 -21.92
C LYS A 181 -26.99 -0.93 -22.34
N ASP A 182 -26.26 -1.22 -23.42
CA ASP A 182 -26.12 -2.55 -24.02
C ASP A 182 -24.87 -3.29 -23.47
N THR A 183 -24.15 -2.67 -22.52
CA THR A 183 -22.98 -3.26 -21.86
C THR A 183 -23.42 -4.33 -20.84
N PHE A 184 -22.85 -5.52 -20.96
CA PHE A 184 -23.04 -6.61 -20.01
C PHE A 184 -21.99 -6.53 -18.91
N LEU A 185 -22.39 -6.21 -17.68
CA LEU A 185 -21.50 -6.00 -16.54
C LEU A 185 -21.30 -7.27 -15.70
N THR A 186 -20.05 -7.51 -15.29
CA THR A 186 -19.63 -8.61 -14.42
C THR A 186 -18.78 -8.04 -13.28
N PRO A 187 -19.23 -8.14 -12.01
CA PRO A 187 -18.44 -7.74 -10.87
C PRO A 187 -17.48 -8.86 -10.45
N GLU A 188 -16.25 -8.48 -10.11
CA GLU A 188 -15.15 -9.38 -9.81
C GLU A 188 -14.45 -8.96 -8.52
N ILE A 189 -14.02 -9.95 -7.74
CA ILE A 189 -13.19 -9.75 -6.55
C ILE A 189 -12.27 -10.96 -6.37
N LEU A 190 -11.01 -10.68 -6.08
CA LEU A 190 -9.98 -11.69 -5.82
C LEU A 190 -9.16 -11.24 -4.62
N SER A 191 -8.93 -12.15 -3.69
CA SER A 191 -8.05 -11.98 -2.54
C SER A 191 -6.72 -12.69 -2.77
N GLU A 192 -5.72 -12.41 -1.92
CA GLU A 192 -4.40 -13.05 -1.93
C GLU A 192 -4.47 -14.57 -2.16
N GLY A 193 -3.52 -15.11 -2.94
CA GLY A 193 -3.43 -16.53 -3.24
C GLY A 193 -4.55 -17.02 -4.15
N ASP A 194 -5.09 -16.13 -4.99
CA ASP A 194 -6.17 -16.40 -5.95
C ASP A 194 -7.47 -16.90 -5.28
N ASN A 195 -7.70 -16.49 -4.04
CA ASN A 195 -8.88 -16.86 -3.28
C ASN A 195 -10.08 -16.04 -3.71
N LEU A 196 -11.24 -16.68 -3.83
CA LEU A 196 -12.51 -16.04 -4.16
C LEU A 196 -13.33 -15.78 -2.87
N PRO A 197 -13.44 -14.52 -2.40
CA PRO A 197 -14.29 -14.20 -1.27
C PRO A 197 -15.76 -14.55 -1.55
N LYS A 198 -16.44 -15.12 -0.57
CA LYS A 198 -17.83 -15.58 -0.73
C LYS A 198 -18.80 -14.40 -0.81
N LYS A 199 -19.51 -14.27 -1.94
CA LYS A 199 -20.61 -13.31 -2.13
C LYS A 199 -21.70 -13.51 -1.08
N GLY A 200 -22.31 -12.42 -0.62
CA GLY A 200 -23.31 -12.38 0.46
C GLY A 200 -22.71 -12.49 1.85
N LEU A 201 -21.42 -12.85 1.97
CA LEU A 201 -20.67 -12.82 3.23
C LEU A 201 -19.61 -11.72 3.21
N ALA A 202 -18.66 -11.79 2.29
CA ALA A 202 -17.54 -10.86 2.21
C ALA A 202 -17.83 -9.62 1.36
N TRP A 203 -18.67 -9.76 0.34
CA TRP A 203 -19.01 -8.70 -0.61
C TRP A 203 -20.37 -8.95 -1.24
N ASP A 204 -20.93 -7.92 -1.87
CA ASP A 204 -22.15 -8.03 -2.67
C ASP A 204 -22.15 -7.01 -3.82
N THR A 205 -23.18 -7.08 -4.65
CA THR A 205 -23.41 -6.23 -5.82
C THR A 205 -24.89 -5.96 -5.99
N ASN A 206 -25.24 -4.84 -6.61
CA ASN A 206 -26.64 -4.56 -6.93
C ASN A 206 -27.12 -5.39 -8.14
N ARG A 207 -28.42 -5.28 -8.44
CA ARG A 207 -29.07 -6.01 -9.55
C ARG A 207 -28.52 -5.64 -10.93
N SER A 208 -28.11 -4.40 -11.11
CA SER A 208 -27.57 -3.89 -12.38
C SER A 208 -26.09 -4.22 -12.56
N PHE A 209 -25.43 -4.77 -11.54
CA PHE A 209 -23.99 -5.07 -11.53
C PHE A 209 -23.07 -3.86 -11.76
N ASP A 210 -23.59 -2.63 -11.64
CA ASP A 210 -22.84 -1.39 -11.77
C ASP A 210 -22.35 -0.84 -10.42
N LYS A 211 -22.63 -1.57 -9.33
CA LYS A 211 -22.10 -1.30 -8.01
C LYS A 211 -21.74 -2.59 -7.29
N LEU A 212 -20.51 -2.67 -6.78
CA LEU A 212 -20.07 -3.71 -5.85
C LEU A 212 -19.53 -3.09 -4.56
N TRP A 213 -19.63 -3.80 -3.46
CA TRP A 213 -19.07 -3.38 -2.17
C TRP A 213 -18.63 -4.57 -1.33
N SER A 214 -17.62 -4.37 -0.50
CA SER A 214 -17.29 -5.32 0.56
C SER A 214 -18.21 -5.08 1.77
N ASN A 215 -18.61 -6.15 2.45
CA ASN A 215 -19.29 -6.03 3.73
C ASN A 215 -18.26 -5.65 4.82
N ALA A 216 -18.58 -4.63 5.61
CA ALA A 216 -17.64 -4.02 6.54
C ALA A 216 -17.02 -5.04 7.51
N GLY A 217 -15.69 -5.16 7.47
CA GLY A 217 -14.90 -6.09 8.28
C GLY A 217 -15.07 -7.58 7.92
N SER A 218 -15.79 -7.91 6.86
CA SER A 218 -16.06 -9.29 6.44
C SER A 218 -15.03 -9.82 5.43
N LEU A 219 -14.35 -8.94 4.69
CA LEU A 219 -13.22 -9.32 3.85
C LEU A 219 -11.98 -9.53 4.74
N LYS A 220 -11.62 -10.80 4.99
CA LYS A 220 -10.56 -11.16 5.93
C LYS A 220 -9.19 -11.26 5.31
N ASP A 221 -9.13 -11.64 4.04
CA ASP A 221 -7.88 -11.81 3.32
C ASP A 221 -7.49 -10.50 2.61
N PRO A 222 -6.19 -10.22 2.43
CA PRO A 222 -5.73 -9.09 1.63
C PRO A 222 -6.36 -9.10 0.23
N LEU A 223 -6.66 -7.91 -0.29
CA LEU A 223 -7.34 -7.76 -1.58
C LEU A 223 -6.32 -7.78 -2.73
N LEU A 224 -6.45 -8.67 -3.72
CA LEU A 224 -5.65 -8.55 -4.96
C LEU A 224 -6.30 -7.56 -5.93
N MET A 225 -7.60 -7.76 -6.18
CA MET A 225 -8.37 -6.88 -7.04
C MET A 225 -9.86 -6.89 -6.71
N ALA A 226 -10.54 -5.81 -7.03
CA ALA A 226 -11.98 -5.73 -7.18
C ALA A 226 -12.31 -4.89 -8.40
N GLY A 227 -13.32 -5.25 -9.18
CA GLY A 227 -13.64 -4.49 -10.38
C GLY A 227 -15.01 -4.82 -10.96
N ILE A 228 -15.46 -3.98 -11.87
CA ILE A 228 -16.62 -4.24 -12.72
C ILE A 228 -16.11 -4.22 -14.16
N TYR A 229 -16.22 -5.36 -14.84
CA TYR A 229 -15.89 -5.50 -16.26
C TYR A 229 -17.17 -5.56 -17.09
N GLY A 230 -17.20 -4.75 -18.14
CA GLY A 230 -18.32 -4.61 -19.05
C GLY A 230 -17.95 -5.02 -20.46
N ARG A 231 -18.77 -5.85 -21.10
CA ARG A 231 -18.64 -6.23 -22.51
C ARG A 231 -19.70 -5.55 -23.36
N LEU A 232 -19.26 -4.90 -24.43
CA LEU A 232 -20.14 -4.24 -25.39
C LEU A 232 -20.02 -4.91 -26.76
N TYR A 233 -20.74 -6.02 -26.92
CA TYR A 233 -20.55 -6.95 -28.03
C TYR A 233 -20.76 -6.33 -29.42
N GLU A 234 -21.57 -5.28 -29.56
CA GLU A 234 -21.74 -4.61 -30.85
C GLU A 234 -20.51 -3.81 -31.30
N LYS A 235 -19.48 -3.70 -30.46
CA LYS A 235 -18.22 -3.01 -30.74
C LYS A 235 -16.99 -3.95 -30.78
N ASP A 236 -17.18 -5.26 -30.69
CA ASP A 236 -16.10 -6.25 -30.85
C ASP A 236 -15.53 -6.23 -32.28
#